data_AF-A0A518CI57-F1
#
_entry.id   AF-A0A518CI57-F1
#
_cell.length_a   1.000
_cell.length_b   1.000
_cell.length_c   1.000
_cell.angle_alpha   90.00
_cell.angle_beta   90.00
_cell.angle_gamma   90.00
#
_symmetry.space_group_name_H-M   'P 1'
#
loop_
_entity.id
_entity.type
_entity.pdbx_description
1 polymer ?
#
loop_
_entity_poly.entity_id
_entity_poly.type
_entity_poly.pdbx_seq_one_letter_code
_entity_poly.pdbx_strand_id
1 'polypeptide(L)'
;MQELLCPQCNAPLSPVEGTETNYRCGYCGVEVVLPQPASVKQRVATPRFHVPCPEEYHLDESEEQVCITWEQQLRKPPYFFIFTLLFISFCLLFFSASRPFGFLIGAPSLFLLLKNFSSTPSIQSGKQALVVDEIRLRRISDDKEVHFEMPVSKIEQLYCRQINSSEFQLWVLDKTSKTRMVVDRIPRSDLALFLEYKIEHFLNIPDERVHGQIQIDSPAPLSNET
;
A
#
# COMPACT_ATOMS: atom_id res chain seq x y z
N MET A 1 -0.63 46.14 -1.85
CA MET A 1 -1.85 45.46 -1.37
C MET A 1 -2.69 45.20 -2.60
N GLN A 2 -3.02 43.94 -2.91
CA GLN A 2 -3.96 43.65 -4.01
C GLN A 2 -5.37 43.89 -3.51
N GLU A 3 -6.13 44.74 -4.19
CA GLU A 3 -7.53 44.98 -3.88
C GLU A 3 -8.38 43.81 -4.40
N LEU A 4 -9.16 43.19 -3.51
CA LEU A 4 -10.08 42.11 -3.86
C LEU A 4 -11.38 42.71 -4.40
N LEU A 5 -11.69 42.41 -5.67
CA LEU A 5 -12.87 42.93 -6.37
C LEU A 5 -13.98 41.87 -6.44
N CYS A 6 -15.22 42.31 -6.32
CA CYS A 6 -16.39 41.44 -6.43
C CYS A 6 -16.55 40.91 -7.87
N PRO A 7 -16.75 39.59 -8.07
CA PRO A 7 -16.88 39.00 -9.41
C PRO A 7 -18.15 39.44 -10.17
N GLN A 8 -19.17 39.95 -9.47
CA GLN A 8 -20.42 40.39 -10.11
C GLN A 8 -20.43 41.88 -10.48
N CYS A 9 -19.98 42.76 -9.58
CA CYS A 9 -20.13 44.21 -9.76
C CYS A 9 -18.79 44.97 -9.77
N ASN A 10 -17.66 44.26 -9.65
CA ASN A 10 -16.32 44.83 -9.62
C ASN A 10 -16.07 45.86 -8.50
N ALA A 11 -16.96 45.93 -7.50
CA ALA A 11 -16.79 46.79 -6.34
C ALA A 11 -15.81 46.17 -5.32
N PRO A 12 -15.16 46.98 -4.47
CA PRO A 12 -14.28 46.47 -3.42
C PRO A 12 -15.06 45.63 -2.41
N LEU A 13 -14.44 44.53 -1.98
CA LEU A 13 -14.99 43.61 -0.99
C LEU A 13 -14.61 44.04 0.44
N SER A 14 -15.56 43.97 1.38
CA SER A 14 -15.32 44.24 2.81
C SER A 14 -15.31 42.92 3.61
N PRO A 15 -14.39 42.74 4.57
CA PRO A 15 -14.36 41.55 5.42
C PRO A 15 -15.60 41.49 6.31
N VAL A 16 -16.13 40.29 6.54
CA VAL A 16 -17.25 40.06 7.48
C VAL A 16 -16.69 39.87 8.89
N GLU A 17 -17.21 40.64 9.85
CA GLU A 17 -16.77 40.55 11.25
C GLU A 17 -16.94 39.13 11.79
N GLY A 18 -15.86 38.57 12.37
CA GLY A 18 -15.85 37.22 12.96
C GLY A 18 -15.38 36.09 12.04
N THR A 19 -15.03 36.38 10.77
CA THR A 19 -14.51 35.36 9.85
C THR A 19 -13.35 35.91 9.02
N GLU A 20 -12.18 35.25 9.04
CA GLU A 20 -10.99 35.69 8.29
C GLU A 20 -11.08 35.41 6.78
N THR A 21 -11.95 34.48 6.36
CA THR A 21 -12.03 34.00 4.98
C THR A 21 -13.23 34.52 4.19
N ASN A 22 -14.21 35.13 4.86
CA ASN A 22 -15.46 35.54 4.22
C ASN A 22 -15.46 37.04 3.98
N TYR A 23 -15.72 37.40 2.72
CA TYR A 23 -15.82 38.78 2.28
C TYR A 23 -17.21 39.02 1.73
N ARG A 24 -17.78 40.18 2.02
CA ARG A 24 -19.09 40.58 1.52
C ARG A 24 -18.96 41.82 0.67
N CYS A 25 -19.64 41.84 -0.47
CA CYS A 25 -19.74 43.05 -1.28
C CYS A 25 -20.80 43.99 -0.69
N GLY A 26 -20.41 45.22 -0.38
CA GLY A 26 -21.35 46.25 0.12
C GLY A 26 -22.39 46.72 -0.89
N TYR A 27 -22.20 46.45 -2.18
CA TYR A 27 -23.10 46.90 -3.26
C TYR A 27 -24.12 45.83 -3.67
N CYS A 28 -23.67 44.63 -4.05
CA CYS A 28 -24.57 43.56 -4.49
C CYS A 28 -24.93 42.56 -3.40
N GLY A 29 -24.27 42.62 -2.24
CA GLY A 29 -24.51 41.72 -1.11
C GLY A 29 -23.92 40.31 -1.26
N VAL A 30 -23.22 40.01 -2.37
CA VAL A 30 -22.58 38.71 -2.59
C VAL A 30 -21.51 38.44 -1.54
N GLU A 31 -21.58 37.25 -0.96
CA GLU A 31 -20.55 36.72 -0.09
C GLU A 31 -19.60 35.84 -0.90
N VAL A 32 -18.31 36.15 -0.80
CA VAL A 32 -17.22 35.42 -1.45
C VAL A 32 -16.39 34.80 -0.33
N VAL A 33 -16.40 33.47 -0.27
CA VAL A 33 -15.49 32.70 0.58
C VAL A 33 -14.19 32.56 -0.21
N LEU A 34 -13.13 33.23 0.23
CA LEU A 34 -11.83 32.96 -0.34
C LEU A 34 -11.46 31.52 0.04
N PRO A 35 -11.06 30.67 -0.92
CA PRO A 35 -10.47 29.40 -0.57
C PRO A 35 -9.26 29.72 0.28
N GLN A 36 -9.34 29.40 1.58
CA GLN A 36 -8.20 29.45 2.46
C GLN A 36 -7.11 28.66 1.72
N PRO A 37 -5.93 29.25 1.44
CA PRO A 37 -4.86 28.48 0.82
C PRO A 37 -4.71 27.30 1.77
N ALA A 38 -5.06 26.09 1.31
CA ALA A 38 -5.06 24.91 2.15
C ALA A 38 -3.69 24.95 2.81
N SER A 39 -3.64 25.31 4.09
CA SER A 39 -2.38 25.44 4.76
C SER A 39 -1.98 24.00 4.97
N VAL A 40 -1.24 23.46 4.01
CA VAL A 40 -0.74 22.08 3.96
C VAL A 40 0.15 21.77 5.18
N LYS A 41 0.27 22.68 6.15
CA LYS A 41 1.22 22.60 7.25
C LYS A 41 0.57 23.01 8.56
N GLN A 42 -0.37 22.20 9.04
CA GLN A 42 -0.47 22.05 10.49
C GLN A 42 0.55 20.99 10.90
N ARG A 43 1.83 21.41 10.98
CA ARG A 43 2.94 20.59 11.48
C ARG A 43 2.74 20.36 12.97
N VAL A 44 1.84 19.44 13.32
CA VAL A 44 1.79 18.93 14.68
C VAL A 44 2.84 17.83 14.70
N ALA A 45 4.02 18.17 15.24
CA ALA A 45 5.05 17.19 15.59
C ALA A 45 4.53 16.35 16.77
N THR A 46 3.58 15.46 16.49
CA THR A 46 3.19 14.43 17.44
C THR A 46 4.10 13.25 17.16
N PRO A 47 5.09 12.94 18.04
CA PRO A 47 5.91 11.77 17.84
C PRO A 47 5.01 10.55 17.79
N ARG A 48 5.06 9.78 16.69
CA ARG A 48 4.30 8.54 16.62
C ARG A 48 4.95 7.48 17.49
N PHE A 49 4.10 6.60 17.99
CA PHE A 49 4.51 5.41 18.72
C PHE A 49 5.37 4.53 17.82
N HIS A 50 6.40 3.91 18.42
CA HIS A 50 7.21 2.90 17.74
C HIS A 50 6.29 1.78 17.22
N VAL A 51 6.17 1.65 15.90
CA VAL A 51 5.34 0.61 15.28
C VAL A 51 6.13 -0.70 15.28
N PRO A 52 5.64 -1.78 15.93
CA PRO A 52 6.33 -3.05 15.93
C PRO A 52 6.41 -3.63 14.51
N CYS A 53 7.52 -4.29 14.19
CA CYS A 53 7.67 -5.00 12.92
C CYS A 53 6.68 -6.17 12.87
N PRO A 54 5.83 -6.28 11.84
CA PRO A 54 4.95 -7.44 11.71
C PRO A 54 5.78 -8.69 11.39
N GLU A 55 5.36 -9.85 11.92
CA GLU A 55 6.11 -11.12 11.85
C GLU A 55 6.32 -11.65 10.41
N GLU A 56 5.49 -11.20 9.47
CA GLU A 56 5.48 -11.64 8.07
C GLU A 56 6.51 -10.89 7.19
N TYR A 57 7.29 -9.97 7.76
CA TYR A 57 8.19 -9.08 7.01
C TYR A 57 9.65 -9.38 7.27
N HIS A 58 10.42 -9.45 6.17
CA HIS A 58 11.88 -9.48 6.22
C HIS A 58 12.41 -8.12 5.78
N LEU A 59 13.15 -7.49 6.69
CA LEU A 59 13.77 -6.19 6.49
C LEU A 59 15.27 -6.40 6.27
N ASP A 60 15.73 -6.23 5.03
CA ASP A 60 17.15 -6.21 4.71
C ASP A 60 17.60 -4.75 4.60
N GLU A 61 18.16 -4.23 5.69
CA GLU A 61 18.78 -2.91 5.74
C GLU A 61 20.24 -3.02 5.29
N SER A 62 20.58 -2.41 4.15
CA SER A 62 21.97 -2.12 3.76
C SER A 62 22.19 -0.61 3.79
N GLU A 63 23.45 -0.15 3.89
CA GLU A 63 23.78 1.29 3.96
C GLU A 63 23.22 2.11 2.78
N GLU A 64 22.95 1.48 1.64
CA GLU A 64 22.49 2.15 0.41
C GLU A 64 21.07 1.79 -0.03
N GLN A 65 20.50 0.73 0.54
CA GLN A 65 19.22 0.17 0.08
C GLN A 65 18.43 -0.37 1.27
N VAL A 66 17.16 0.02 1.34
CA VAL A 66 16.15 -0.71 2.10
C VAL A 66 15.36 -1.55 1.13
N CYS A 67 15.45 -2.86 1.32
CA CYS A 67 14.60 -3.82 0.64
C CYS A 67 13.53 -4.27 1.63
N ILE A 68 12.28 -4.01 1.28
CA ILE A 68 11.14 -4.56 2.02
C ILE A 68 10.53 -5.64 1.14
N THR A 69 10.72 -6.87 1.57
CA THR A 69 10.17 -8.07 0.94
C THR A 69 9.06 -8.63 1.81
N TRP A 70 7.90 -8.86 1.20
CA TRP A 70 6.82 -9.61 1.84
C TRP A 70 6.40 -10.78 0.97
N GLU A 71 6.06 -11.86 1.66
CA GLU A 71 5.52 -13.06 1.04
C GLU A 71 4.00 -12.96 1.06
N GLN A 72 3.40 -12.57 -0.07
CA GLN A 72 1.98 -12.87 -0.27
C GLN A 72 1.83 -14.39 -0.30
N GLN A 73 1.44 -14.94 0.84
CA GLN A 73 1.14 -16.35 0.97
C GLN A 73 -0.11 -16.62 0.12
N LEU A 74 0.10 -16.99 -1.14
CA LEU A 74 -0.97 -17.46 -2.03
C LEU A 74 -1.57 -18.69 -1.39
N ARG A 75 -2.63 -18.48 -0.63
CA ARG A 75 -3.45 -19.54 -0.05
C ARG A 75 -4.12 -20.23 -1.23
N LYS A 76 -3.46 -21.23 -1.81
CA LYS A 76 -4.06 -22.08 -2.85
C LYS A 76 -5.41 -22.53 -2.29
N PRO A 77 -6.53 -22.27 -2.99
CA PRO A 77 -7.83 -22.52 -2.41
C PRO A 77 -7.93 -24.01 -2.04
N PRO A 78 -8.37 -24.35 -0.82
CA PRO A 78 -8.42 -25.75 -0.36
C PRO A 78 -9.25 -26.63 -1.31
N TYR A 79 -10.19 -26.01 -2.04
CA TYR A 79 -10.96 -26.63 -3.12
C TYR A 79 -10.12 -27.23 -4.24
N PHE A 80 -8.97 -26.63 -4.60
CA PHE A 80 -8.10 -27.19 -5.64
C PHE A 80 -7.47 -28.53 -5.20
N PHE A 81 -7.08 -28.61 -3.93
CA PHE A 81 -6.53 -29.84 -3.35
C PHE A 81 -7.60 -30.93 -3.24
N ILE A 82 -8.78 -30.58 -2.73
CA ILE A 82 -9.92 -31.52 -2.61
C ILE A 82 -10.38 -32.01 -3.99
N PHE A 83 -10.50 -31.10 -4.97
CA PHE A 83 -10.87 -31.45 -6.35
C PHE A 83 -9.85 -32.41 -6.97
N THR A 84 -8.55 -32.16 -6.77
CA THR A 84 -7.50 -33.04 -7.29
C THR A 84 -7.59 -34.44 -6.69
N LEU A 85 -7.80 -34.57 -5.38
CA LEU A 85 -7.97 -35.87 -4.72
C LEU A 85 -9.21 -36.63 -5.20
N LEU A 86 -10.34 -35.94 -5.32
CA LEU A 86 -11.59 -36.53 -5.83
C LEU A 86 -11.44 -36.97 -7.30
N PHE A 87 -10.78 -36.15 -8.12
CA PHE A 87 -10.56 -36.45 -9.53
C PHE A 87 -9.64 -37.67 -9.72
N ILE A 88 -8.54 -37.74 -8.95
CA ILE A 88 -7.65 -38.92 -8.97
C ILE A 88 -8.39 -40.18 -8.54
N SER A 89 -9.17 -40.11 -7.45
CA SER A 89 -9.98 -41.24 -6.97
C SER A 89 -10.99 -41.71 -8.02
N PHE A 90 -11.69 -40.76 -8.66
CA PHE A 90 -12.61 -41.05 -9.76
C PHE A 90 -11.91 -41.76 -10.93
N CYS A 91 -10.73 -41.26 -11.35
CA CYS A 91 -9.95 -41.90 -12.41
C CYS A 91 -9.57 -43.34 -12.04
N LEU A 92 -9.07 -43.59 -10.83
CA LEU A 92 -8.68 -44.93 -10.37
C LEU A 92 -9.88 -45.90 -10.37
N LEU A 93 -11.04 -45.46 -9.87
CA LEU A 93 -12.26 -46.26 -9.87
C LEU A 93 -12.73 -46.57 -11.30
N PHE A 94 -12.74 -45.56 -12.18
CA PHE A 94 -13.14 -45.72 -13.58
C PHE A 94 -12.24 -46.70 -14.33
N PHE A 95 -10.92 -46.63 -14.12
CA PHE A 95 -9.96 -47.55 -14.73
C PHE A 95 -10.05 -48.97 -14.16
N SER A 96 -10.42 -49.14 -12.89
CA SER A 96 -10.64 -50.47 -12.30
C SER A 96 -11.91 -51.15 -12.84
N ALA A 97 -12.95 -50.37 -13.15
CA ALA A 97 -14.22 -50.87 -13.68
C ALA A 97 -14.19 -51.12 -15.19
N SER A 98 -13.36 -50.37 -15.93
CA SER A 98 -13.19 -50.54 -17.37
C SER A 98 -12.12 -51.60 -17.67
N ARG A 99 -12.59 -52.78 -18.10
CA ARG A 99 -11.83 -53.90 -18.72
C ARG A 99 -10.77 -53.40 -19.75
N PRO A 100 -9.80 -54.24 -20.19
CA PRO A 100 -8.39 -53.85 -20.44
C PRO A 100 -8.13 -52.70 -21.43
N PHE A 101 -9.13 -52.30 -22.21
CA PHE A 101 -9.11 -51.04 -22.98
C PHE A 101 -8.91 -49.79 -22.12
N GLY A 102 -9.42 -49.76 -20.88
CA GLY A 102 -9.21 -48.64 -19.96
C GLY A 102 -7.73 -48.43 -19.62
N PHE A 103 -6.97 -49.51 -19.55
CA PHE A 103 -5.55 -49.46 -19.20
C PHE A 103 -4.68 -48.86 -20.33
N LEU A 104 -5.03 -49.14 -21.60
CA LEU A 104 -4.27 -48.66 -22.77
C LEU A 104 -4.34 -47.13 -22.95
N ILE A 105 -5.48 -46.52 -22.61
CA ILE A 105 -5.70 -45.06 -22.75
C ILE A 105 -5.43 -44.35 -21.42
N GLY A 106 -5.72 -45.01 -20.30
CA GLY A 106 -5.61 -44.46 -18.97
C GLY A 106 -4.18 -44.33 -18.47
N ALA A 107 -3.36 -45.36 -18.66
CA ALA A 107 -1.98 -45.35 -18.16
C ALA A 107 -1.12 -44.22 -18.76
N PRO A 108 -1.18 -43.91 -20.07
CA PRO A 108 -0.46 -42.76 -20.64
C PRO A 108 -0.96 -41.42 -20.09
N SER A 109 -2.27 -41.27 -19.93
CA SER A 109 -2.90 -40.03 -19.45
C SER A 109 -2.57 -39.76 -17.98
N LEU A 110 -2.64 -40.80 -17.14
CA LEU A 110 -2.24 -40.75 -15.74
C LEU A 110 -0.73 -40.53 -15.60
N PHE A 111 0.08 -41.16 -16.46
CA PHE A 111 1.53 -40.96 -16.50
C PHE A 111 1.90 -39.53 -16.90
N LEU A 112 1.21 -38.91 -17.87
CA LEU A 112 1.43 -37.50 -18.22
C LEU A 112 1.00 -36.56 -17.09
N LEU A 113 -0.13 -36.84 -16.42
CA LEU A 113 -0.56 -36.06 -15.24
C LEU A 113 0.41 -36.20 -14.07
N LEU A 114 0.83 -37.41 -13.74
CA LEU A 114 1.81 -37.69 -12.67
C LEU A 114 3.19 -37.13 -13.03
N LYS A 115 3.60 -37.20 -14.30
CA LYS A 115 4.84 -36.59 -14.76
C LYS A 115 4.76 -35.08 -14.58
N ASN A 116 3.67 -34.45 -15.00
CA ASN A 116 3.41 -33.02 -14.77
C ASN A 116 3.28 -32.67 -13.29
N PHE A 117 2.84 -33.59 -12.42
CA PHE A 117 2.81 -33.43 -10.95
C PHE A 117 4.16 -33.72 -10.27
N SER A 118 5.04 -34.49 -10.91
CA SER A 118 6.42 -34.75 -10.44
C SER A 118 7.38 -33.68 -10.95
N SER A 119 7.04 -33.03 -12.07
CA SER A 119 7.71 -31.87 -12.63
C SER A 119 7.00 -30.55 -12.29
N THR A 120 5.85 -30.58 -11.60
CA THR A 120 5.61 -29.50 -10.64
C THR A 120 6.70 -29.71 -9.62
N PRO A 121 7.63 -28.75 -9.48
CA PRO A 121 8.75 -28.88 -8.58
C PRO A 121 8.19 -29.39 -7.27
N SER A 122 8.78 -30.51 -6.84
CA SER A 122 8.58 -31.09 -5.54
C SER A 122 8.21 -30.04 -4.51
N ILE A 123 7.40 -30.45 -3.55
CA ILE A 123 7.35 -29.91 -2.20
C ILE A 123 8.75 -30.08 -1.52
N GLN A 124 9.85 -29.80 -2.23
CA GLN A 124 11.00 -29.12 -1.69
C GLN A 124 10.58 -27.67 -1.62
N SER A 125 10.34 -27.16 -0.40
CA SER A 125 10.90 -25.90 0.10
C SER A 125 11.43 -24.92 -0.99
N GLY A 126 10.54 -24.53 -1.90
CA GLY A 126 10.91 -24.03 -3.22
C GLY A 126 9.98 -22.90 -3.60
N LYS A 127 9.99 -21.86 -2.76
CA LYS A 127 10.34 -20.47 -3.11
C LYS A 127 9.91 -19.88 -4.46
N GLN A 128 8.96 -20.43 -5.22
CA GLN A 128 8.50 -19.84 -6.48
C GLN A 128 7.01 -20.06 -6.71
N ALA A 129 6.22 -19.30 -5.95
CA ALA A 129 5.14 -18.47 -6.49
C ALA A 129 4.94 -17.32 -5.50
N LEU A 130 6.03 -16.63 -5.18
CA LEU A 130 6.02 -15.44 -4.35
C LEU A 130 5.79 -14.29 -5.31
N VAL A 131 4.59 -13.71 -5.32
CA VAL A 131 4.42 -12.36 -5.82
C VAL A 131 5.12 -11.48 -4.79
N VAL A 132 6.41 -11.26 -5.03
CA VAL A 132 7.21 -10.29 -4.30
C VAL A 132 6.85 -8.94 -4.90
N ASP A 133 5.97 -8.20 -4.24
CA ASP A 133 5.93 -6.76 -4.44
C ASP A 133 7.13 -6.21 -3.67
N GLU A 134 8.22 -5.95 -4.40
CA GLU A 134 9.48 -5.48 -3.83
C GLU A 134 9.51 -3.95 -3.86
N ILE A 135 9.52 -3.29 -2.70
CA ILE A 135 9.83 -1.87 -2.64
C ILE A 135 11.35 -1.75 -2.52
N ARG A 136 12.02 -1.54 -3.67
CA ARG A 136 13.43 -1.15 -3.70
C ARG A 136 13.55 0.35 -3.62
N LEU A 137 13.77 0.88 -2.42
CA LEU A 137 14.23 2.25 -2.27
C LEU A 137 15.75 2.25 -2.34
N ARG A 138 16.28 2.32 -3.56
CA ARG A 138 17.71 2.53 -3.77
C ARG A 138 18.03 4.01 -3.69
N ARG A 139 19.14 4.32 -3.03
CA ARG A 139 19.85 5.58 -3.20
C ARG A 139 20.57 5.59 -4.56
N ILE A 140 19.80 5.49 -5.65
CA ILE A 140 20.17 5.47 -7.08
C ILE A 140 21.56 4.88 -7.42
N SER A 141 21.57 3.66 -7.96
CA SER A 141 22.42 3.23 -9.08
C SER A 141 21.92 1.86 -9.58
N ASP A 142 21.40 1.91 -10.80
CA ASP A 142 21.29 0.89 -11.85
C ASP A 142 20.59 -0.47 -11.64
N ASP A 143 19.66 -0.71 -12.57
CA ASP A 143 19.07 -1.99 -12.98
C ASP A 143 18.18 -2.74 -11.98
N LYS A 144 16.88 -2.37 -12.00
CA LYS A 144 15.73 -3.26 -12.29
C LYS A 144 14.43 -2.51 -12.00
N GLU A 145 13.43 -2.70 -12.86
CA GLU A 145 12.05 -2.17 -12.83
C GLU A 145 11.61 -1.57 -11.46
N VAL A 146 11.93 -0.29 -11.27
CA VAL A 146 11.45 0.48 -10.11
C VAL A 146 10.20 1.23 -10.56
N HIS A 147 9.04 0.95 -9.95
CA HIS A 147 7.80 1.66 -10.24
C HIS A 147 7.82 3.14 -9.80
N PHE A 148 8.78 3.55 -8.96
CA PHE A 148 8.90 4.90 -8.44
C PHE A 148 10.36 5.28 -8.09
N GLU A 149 10.94 6.24 -8.82
CA GLU A 149 12.24 6.84 -8.49
C GLU A 149 12.09 8.33 -8.16
N MET A 150 12.55 8.73 -6.98
CA MET A 150 12.61 10.15 -6.58
C MET A 150 13.84 10.41 -5.71
N PRO A 151 14.61 11.48 -5.97
CA PRO A 151 15.72 11.84 -5.11
C PRO A 151 15.19 12.26 -3.74
N VAL A 152 15.80 11.73 -2.67
CA VAL A 152 15.44 12.00 -1.27
C VAL A 152 15.39 13.50 -0.97
N SER A 153 16.25 14.29 -1.62
CA SER A 153 16.29 15.75 -1.46
C SER A 153 15.02 16.48 -1.91
N LYS A 154 14.17 15.85 -2.74
CA LYS A 154 12.87 16.39 -3.17
C LYS A 154 11.71 15.92 -2.30
N ILE A 155 11.91 14.87 -1.51
CA ILE A 155 10.90 14.36 -0.59
C ILE A 155 10.77 15.36 0.56
N GLU A 156 9.54 15.79 0.83
CA GLU A 156 9.18 16.54 2.03
C GLU A 156 8.70 15.58 3.12
N GLN A 157 7.72 14.73 2.81
CA GLN A 157 7.13 13.78 3.77
C GLN A 157 6.60 12.52 3.08
N LEU A 158 6.51 11.40 3.79
CA LEU A 158 5.70 10.26 3.37
C LEU A 158 4.42 10.21 4.20
N TYR A 159 3.33 9.70 3.62
CA TYR A 159 2.10 9.52 4.39
C TYR A 159 1.26 8.40 3.80
N CYS A 160 0.63 7.60 4.67
CA CYS A 160 -0.34 6.63 4.25
C CYS A 160 -1.76 7.21 4.18
N ARG A 161 -2.50 6.85 3.13
CA ARG A 161 -3.90 7.21 2.91
C ARG A 161 -4.75 5.95 2.79
N GLN A 162 -5.92 5.95 3.41
CA GLN A 162 -6.91 4.89 3.23
C GLN A 162 -7.68 5.09 1.91
N ILE A 163 -7.73 4.06 1.07
CA ILE A 163 -8.60 4.03 -0.12
C ILE A 163 -9.98 3.53 0.29
N ASN A 164 -10.00 2.37 0.96
CA ASN A 164 -11.18 1.59 1.32
C ASN A 164 -11.02 1.07 2.77
N SER A 165 -12.04 0.40 3.31
CA SER A 165 -12.00 -0.14 4.68
C SER A 165 -10.81 -1.08 4.96
N SER A 166 -10.25 -1.72 3.94
CA SER A 166 -9.18 -2.70 4.04
C SER A 166 -7.93 -2.40 3.20
N GLU A 167 -7.90 -1.28 2.48
CA GLU A 167 -6.81 -0.99 1.54
C GLU A 167 -6.23 0.40 1.76
N PHE A 168 -4.91 0.48 1.78
CA PHE A 168 -4.15 1.68 2.05
C PHE A 168 -3.14 1.94 0.92
N GLN A 169 -2.72 3.19 0.75
CA GLN A 169 -1.69 3.59 -0.20
C GLN A 169 -0.62 4.38 0.52
N LEU A 170 0.64 4.16 0.14
CA LEU A 170 1.74 5.01 0.55
C LEU A 170 1.92 6.11 -0.48
N TRP A 171 1.83 7.36 -0.03
CA TRP A 171 2.04 8.55 -0.84
C TRP A 171 3.28 9.28 -0.36
N VAL A 172 3.90 10.00 -1.29
CA VAL A 172 4.98 10.93 -1.02
C VAL A 172 4.52 12.35 -1.33
N LEU A 173 4.85 13.27 -0.44
CA LEU A 173 4.72 14.71 -0.63
C LEU A 173 6.09 15.27 -1.04
N ASP A 174 6.16 15.87 -2.22
CA ASP A 174 7.33 16.61 -2.69
C ASP A 174 7.35 18.00 -2.04
N LYS A 175 8.54 18.59 -1.85
CA LYS A 175 8.74 19.99 -1.41
C LYS A 175 8.01 21.04 -2.25
N THR A 176 7.60 20.67 -3.47
CA THR A 176 6.74 21.47 -4.35
C THR A 176 5.24 21.34 -4.06
N SER A 177 4.88 20.69 -2.94
CA SER A 177 3.50 20.36 -2.55
C SER A 177 2.77 19.43 -3.52
N LYS A 178 3.51 18.70 -4.37
CA LYS A 178 2.94 17.71 -5.28
C LYS A 178 2.95 16.35 -4.60
N THR A 179 1.86 15.62 -4.72
CA THR A 179 1.73 14.27 -4.15
C THR A 179 1.88 13.22 -5.24
N ARG A 180 2.55 12.11 -4.93
CA ARG A 180 2.66 10.94 -5.82
C ARG A 180 2.47 9.66 -5.04
N MET A 181 1.83 8.68 -5.65
CA MET A 181 1.68 7.36 -5.06
C MET A 181 2.98 6.58 -5.23
N VAL A 182 3.46 5.97 -4.14
CA VAL A 182 4.67 5.13 -4.10
C VAL A 182 4.29 3.65 -4.10
N VAL A 183 3.29 3.29 -3.29
CA VAL A 183 2.81 1.91 -3.14
C VAL A 183 1.29 1.93 -3.16
N ASP A 184 0.72 1.06 -3.99
CA ASP A 184 -0.72 0.87 -4.07
C ASP A 184 -1.16 -0.37 -3.28
N ARG A 185 -2.41 -0.38 -2.81
CA ARG A 185 -3.12 -1.55 -2.21
C ARG A 185 -2.38 -2.29 -1.10
N ILE A 186 -1.89 -1.56 -0.11
CA ILE A 186 -1.40 -2.13 1.15
C ILE A 186 -2.59 -2.73 1.93
N PRO A 187 -2.60 -4.03 2.27
CA PRO A 187 -3.80 -4.73 2.75
C PRO A 187 -4.13 -4.49 4.24
N ARG A 188 -3.23 -3.85 4.99
CA ARG A 188 -3.40 -3.63 6.44
C ARG A 188 -2.87 -2.26 6.88
N SER A 189 -3.53 -1.66 7.88
CA SER A 189 -3.18 -0.32 8.38
C SER A 189 -1.86 -0.33 9.17
N ASP A 190 -1.67 -1.33 10.02
CA ASP A 190 -0.44 -1.53 10.80
C ASP A 190 0.78 -1.64 9.90
N LEU A 191 0.65 -2.40 8.81
CA LEU A 191 1.67 -2.51 7.79
C LEU A 191 1.94 -1.17 7.09
N ALA A 192 0.90 -0.46 6.67
CA ALA A 192 1.06 0.82 6.00
C ALA A 192 1.86 1.80 6.87
N LEU A 193 1.51 1.88 8.15
CA LEU A 193 2.18 2.73 9.13
C LEU A 193 3.62 2.28 9.42
N PHE A 194 3.86 0.96 9.51
CA PHE A 194 5.20 0.41 9.66
C PHE A 194 6.09 0.76 8.47
N LEU A 195 5.58 0.60 7.24
CA LEU A 195 6.28 0.97 6.01
C LEU A 195 6.62 2.46 5.99
N GLU A 196 5.64 3.32 6.29
CA GLU A 196 5.84 4.76 6.37
C GLU A 196 6.97 5.11 7.35
N TYR A 197 6.86 4.64 8.60
CA TYR A 197 7.83 4.88 9.66
C TYR A 197 9.24 4.39 9.30
N LYS A 198 9.36 3.16 8.78
CA LYS A 198 10.66 2.58 8.42
C LYS A 198 11.32 3.31 7.27
N ILE A 199 10.55 3.72 6.26
CA ILE A 199 11.08 4.46 5.12
C ILE A 199 11.52 5.86 5.57
N GLU A 200 10.72 6.55 6.38
CA GLU A 200 11.08 7.87 6.91
C GLU A 200 12.35 7.80 7.78
N HIS A 201 12.42 6.81 8.68
CA HIS A 201 13.59 6.59 9.53
C HIS A 201 14.85 6.30 8.69
N PHE A 202 14.76 5.42 7.68
CA PHE A 202 15.88 5.12 6.80
C PHE A 202 16.36 6.34 6.01
N LEU A 203 15.41 7.15 5.52
CA LEU A 203 15.71 8.36 4.76
C LEU A 203 16.10 9.56 5.63
N ASN A 204 16.09 9.41 6.96
CA ASN A 204 16.25 10.49 7.95
C ASN A 204 15.28 11.66 7.72
N ILE A 205 14.04 11.34 7.34
CA ILE A 205 12.95 12.31 7.21
C ILE A 205 12.29 12.45 8.59
N PRO A 206 12.09 13.68 9.11
CA PRO A 206 11.37 13.86 10.37
C PRO A 206 9.93 13.37 10.24
N ASP A 207 9.42 12.70 11.27
CA ASP A 207 8.02 12.26 11.31
C ASP A 207 7.11 13.48 11.58
N GLU A 208 6.46 13.97 10.52
CA GLU A 208 5.47 15.03 10.54
C GLU A 208 4.13 14.51 10.00
N ARG A 209 3.02 14.86 10.67
CA ARG A 209 1.68 14.48 10.19
C ARG A 209 1.29 15.30 8.96
N VAL A 210 0.70 14.63 7.96
CA VAL A 210 0.17 15.24 6.74
C VAL A 210 -1.36 15.25 6.76
N HIS A 211 -1.98 16.29 6.19
CA HIS A 211 -3.43 16.36 6.08
C HIS A 211 -3.99 15.19 5.23
N GLY A 212 -4.96 14.45 5.77
CA GLY A 212 -5.58 13.30 5.10
C GLY A 212 -4.85 11.97 5.33
N GLN A 213 -3.86 11.96 6.22
CA GLN A 213 -3.22 10.75 6.70
C GLN A 213 -4.15 9.89 7.56
N ILE A 214 -3.92 8.57 7.56
CA ILE A 214 -4.60 7.63 8.45
C ILE A 214 -4.44 8.11 9.90
N GLN A 215 -5.56 8.40 10.56
CA GLN A 215 -5.56 8.68 11.98
C GLN A 215 -5.55 7.34 12.70
N ILE A 216 -4.47 7.07 13.43
CA ILE A 216 -4.47 5.98 14.40
C ILE A 216 -5.34 6.48 15.56
N ASP A 217 -6.57 5.98 15.64
CA ASP A 217 -7.29 5.96 16.91
C ASP A 217 -6.38 5.20 17.87
N SER A 218 -5.78 5.92 18.81
CA SER A 218 -4.69 5.45 19.67
C SER A 218 -4.86 3.97 19.99
N PRO A 219 -3.86 3.10 19.71
CA PRO A 219 -3.95 1.73 20.16
C PRO A 219 -4.19 1.80 21.67
N ALA A 220 -5.22 1.10 22.15
CA ALA A 220 -5.50 1.01 23.58
C ALA A 220 -4.16 0.74 24.28
N PRO A 221 -3.82 1.50 25.35
CA PRO A 221 -2.54 1.35 26.01
C PRO A 221 -2.35 -0.13 26.30
N LEU A 222 -1.26 -0.71 25.78
CA LEU A 222 -0.84 -2.07 26.09
C LEU A 222 -0.94 -2.20 27.60
N SER A 223 -1.95 -2.95 28.05
CA SER A 223 -2.10 -3.26 29.45
C SER A 223 -0.81 -3.96 29.85
N ASN A 224 -0.01 -3.30 30.68
CA ASN A 224 1.20 -3.88 31.26
C ASN A 224 0.81 -5.22 31.88
N GLU A 225 1.16 -6.32 31.21
CA GLU A 225 1.17 -7.63 31.84
C GLU A 225 2.34 -7.61 32.82
N THR A 226 2.00 -7.43 34.10
CA THR A 226 2.85 -7.67 35.27
C THR A 226 3.05 -9.15 35.52
#